data_AF-A0A0F9P0R3-F1
#
_entry.id   AF-A0A0F9P0R3-F1
#
_cell.length_a   1.000
_cell.length_b   1.000
_cell.length_c   1.000
_cell.angle_alpha   90.00
_cell.angle_beta   90.00
_cell.angle_gamma   90.00
#
_symmetry.space_group_name_H-M   'P 1'
#
loop_
_entity.id
_entity.type
_entity.pdbx_description
1 polymer ?
#
loop_
_entity_poly.entity_id
_entity_poly.type
_entity_poly.pdbx_seq_one_letter_code
_entity_poly.pdbx_strand_id
1 'polypeptide(L)'
;MILGHNPPEVQETIKKAILRGWHFGTNTEYQVQLADTIIKHNPGIEKIRFCVTGTEATMYASRLARAITKKRIIAKAKLGWHGANDTLYYYVGNLMEKSYSRGLFNPNEAGILPYEINNEKTFDMIKNNANELAA
;
A
#
# COMPACT_ATOMS: atom_id res chain seq x y z
N MET A 1 -3.76 4.82 16.35
CA MET A 1 -3.48 3.53 17.01
C MET A 1 -4.78 2.99 17.57
N ILE A 2 -5.14 1.73 17.28
CA ILE A 2 -6.46 1.17 17.67
C ILE A 2 -6.56 0.89 19.17
N LEU A 3 -5.47 0.43 19.80
CA LEU A 3 -5.46 0.01 21.21
C LEU A 3 -4.92 1.08 22.19
N GLY A 4 -4.64 2.29 21.71
CA GLY A 4 -3.96 3.31 22.52
C GLY A 4 -2.52 2.95 22.90
N HIS A 5 -1.87 3.80 23.70
CA HIS A 5 -0.46 3.65 24.05
C HIS A 5 -0.22 2.60 25.14
N ASN A 6 0.80 1.77 24.96
CA ASN A 6 1.24 0.74 25.91
C ASN A 6 0.10 -0.17 26.45
N PRO A 7 -0.67 -0.85 25.57
CA PRO A 7 -1.70 -1.77 26.02
C PRO A 7 -1.05 -2.95 26.79
N PRO A 8 -1.47 -3.22 28.05
CA PRO A 8 -0.78 -4.18 28.92
C PRO A 8 -0.61 -5.58 28.32
N GLU A 9 -1.63 -6.09 27.63
CA GLU A 9 -1.60 -7.41 27.00
C GLU A 9 -0.56 -7.52 25.87
N VAL A 10 -0.43 -6.47 25.05
CA VAL A 10 0.58 -6.40 23.98
C VAL A 10 1.97 -6.26 24.60
N GLN A 11 2.11 -5.44 25.64
CA GLN A 11 3.37 -5.24 26.34
C GLN A 11 3.90 -6.57 26.93
N GLU A 12 3.04 -7.30 27.65
CA GLU A 12 3.35 -8.61 28.22
C GLU A 12 3.76 -9.62 27.14
N THR A 13 3.04 -9.66 26.03
CA THR A 13 3.32 -10.57 24.91
C THR A 13 4.68 -10.27 24.25
N ILE A 14 4.96 -8.99 23.99
CA ILE A 14 6.24 -8.55 23.42
C ILE A 14 7.41 -8.91 24.35
N LYS A 15 7.30 -8.66 25.67
CA LYS A 15 8.33 -9.02 26.66
C LYS A 15 8.66 -10.51 26.59
N LYS A 16 7.64 -11.38 26.56
CA LYS A 16 7.81 -12.84 26.46
C LYS A 16 8.44 -13.27 25.15
N ALA A 17 8.06 -12.64 24.04
CA ALA A 17 8.59 -12.95 22.71
C ALA A 17 10.07 -12.58 22.56
N ILE A 18 10.47 -11.39 23.04
CA ILE A 18 11.84 -10.88 22.95
C ILE A 18 12.86 -11.83 23.61
N LEU A 19 12.49 -12.46 24.73
CA LEU A 19 13.37 -13.41 25.44
C LEU A 19 13.72 -14.66 24.61
N ARG A 20 12.99 -14.96 23.54
CA ARG A 20 13.24 -16.08 22.63
C ARG A 20 14.09 -15.69 21.41
N GLY A 21 14.39 -14.40 21.25
CA GLY A 21 14.97 -13.83 20.03
C GLY A 21 13.89 -13.18 19.13
N TRP A 22 14.25 -12.09 18.44
CA TRP A 22 13.28 -11.26 17.69
C TRP A 22 13.49 -11.26 16.17
N HIS A 23 14.62 -11.77 15.66
CA HIS A 23 14.90 -11.82 14.22
C HIS A 23 15.79 -13.02 13.91
N PHE A 24 15.22 -14.02 13.23
CA PHE A 24 15.89 -15.29 12.96
C PHE A 24 16.39 -15.45 11.52
N GLY A 25 16.10 -14.48 10.64
CA GLY A 25 16.42 -14.58 9.21
C GLY A 25 15.68 -15.71 8.47
N THR A 26 14.71 -16.35 9.12
CA THR A 26 13.90 -17.45 8.59
C THR A 26 12.45 -17.31 9.05
N ASN A 27 11.57 -18.13 8.47
CA ASN A 27 10.15 -18.13 8.80
C ASN A 27 9.92 -18.66 10.23
N THR A 28 8.87 -18.14 10.88
CA THR A 28 8.44 -18.61 12.20
C THR A 28 6.94 -18.93 12.21
N GLU A 29 6.51 -19.78 13.14
CA GLU A 29 5.10 -20.12 13.33
C GLU A 29 4.23 -18.88 13.60
N TYR A 30 4.78 -17.86 14.26
CA TYR A 30 4.08 -16.60 14.53
C TYR A 30 3.64 -15.89 13.25
N GLN A 31 4.43 -15.95 12.18
CA GLN A 31 4.07 -15.34 10.90
C GLN A 31 2.91 -16.09 10.24
N VAL A 32 2.90 -17.42 10.34
CA VAL A 32 1.81 -18.26 9.81
C VAL A 32 0.51 -17.99 10.56
N GLN A 33 0.54 -18.01 11.89
CA GLN A 33 -0.63 -17.72 12.72
C GLN A 33 -1.21 -16.33 12.47
N LEU A 34 -0.35 -15.33 12.28
CA LEU A 34 -0.78 -13.97 11.95
C LEU A 34 -1.39 -13.92 10.54
N ALA A 35 -0.79 -14.60 9.56
CA ALA A 35 -1.31 -14.67 8.19
C ALA A 35 -2.70 -15.32 8.16
N ASP A 36 -2.88 -16.44 8.84
CA ASP A 36 -4.18 -17.14 8.94
C ASP A 36 -5.23 -16.25 9.58
N THR A 37 -4.87 -15.53 10.65
CA THR A 37 -5.77 -14.58 11.31
C THR A 37 -6.20 -13.47 10.37
N ILE A 38 -5.28 -12.89 9.59
CA ILE A 38 -5.61 -11.83 8.63
C ILE A 38 -6.51 -12.35 7.51
N ILE A 39 -6.14 -13.47 6.90
CA ILE A 39 -6.88 -14.10 5.79
C ILE A 39 -8.31 -14.46 6.24
N LYS A 40 -8.46 -15.06 7.42
CA LYS A 40 -9.77 -15.43 8.00
C LYS A 40 -10.74 -14.24 8.10
N HIS A 41 -10.23 -13.04 8.36
CA HIS A 41 -11.06 -11.84 8.51
C HIS A 41 -11.14 -10.97 7.24
N ASN A 42 -10.50 -11.38 6.14
CA ASN A 42 -10.46 -10.63 4.89
C ASN A 42 -10.72 -11.57 3.70
N PRO A 43 -12.00 -11.88 3.38
CA PRO A 43 -12.37 -12.94 2.43
C PRO A 43 -11.86 -12.73 1.00
N GLY A 44 -11.43 -11.51 0.63
CA GLY A 44 -10.82 -11.23 -0.67
C GLY A 44 -9.30 -11.49 -0.75
N ILE A 45 -8.66 -11.93 0.34
CA ILE A 45 -7.21 -12.17 0.40
C ILE A 45 -6.95 -13.67 0.48
N GLU A 46 -6.36 -14.25 -0.57
CA GLU A 46 -5.98 -15.67 -0.60
C GLU A 46 -4.53 -15.91 -0.13
N LYS A 47 -3.64 -14.94 -0.38
CA LYS A 47 -2.22 -14.99 -0.04
C LYS A 47 -1.75 -13.65 0.50
N ILE A 48 -0.81 -13.67 1.43
CA ILE A 48 -0.25 -12.47 2.05
C ILE A 48 1.28 -12.47 2.01
N ARG A 49 1.86 -11.28 1.96
CA ARG A 49 3.29 -11.02 2.16
C ARG A 49 3.43 -9.90 3.17
N PHE A 50 4.18 -10.14 4.25
CA PHE A 50 4.48 -9.11 5.24
C PHE A 50 5.51 -8.11 4.71
N CYS A 51 5.32 -6.84 5.05
CA CYS A 51 6.25 -5.74 4.83
C CYS A 51 6.50 -5.05 6.18
N VAL A 52 7.56 -4.24 6.27
CA VAL A 52 7.90 -3.53 7.52
C VAL A 52 7.07 -2.25 7.65
N THR A 53 6.67 -1.65 6.52
CA THR A 53 5.88 -0.41 6.51
C THR A 53 4.74 -0.44 5.50
N GLY A 54 3.78 0.49 5.65
CA GLY A 54 2.73 0.72 4.66
C GLY A 54 3.26 1.23 3.32
N THR A 55 4.33 2.03 3.31
CA THR A 55 4.98 2.52 2.08
C THR A 55 5.54 1.37 1.24
N GLU A 56 6.16 0.38 1.88
CA GLU A 56 6.64 -0.83 1.20
C GLU A 56 5.47 -1.66 0.65
N ALA A 57 4.40 -1.81 1.44
CA ALA A 57 3.24 -2.60 1.05
C ALA A 57 2.61 -2.05 -0.26
N THR A 58 2.40 -0.74 -0.35
CA THR A 58 1.83 -0.10 -1.55
C THR A 58 2.83 -0.05 -2.72
N MET A 59 4.13 0.08 -2.44
CA MET A 59 5.18 -0.05 -3.45
C MET A 59 5.18 -1.44 -4.08
N TYR A 60 5.12 -2.51 -3.27
CA TYR A 60 5.02 -3.87 -3.79
C TYR A 60 3.69 -4.14 -4.50
N ALA A 61 2.58 -3.61 -3.99
CA ALA A 61 1.27 -3.78 -4.62
C ALA A 61 1.22 -3.17 -6.03
N SER A 62 1.68 -1.92 -6.19
CA SER A 62 1.74 -1.26 -7.51
C SER A 62 2.71 -1.99 -8.47
N ARG A 63 3.85 -2.47 -7.95
CA ARG A 63 4.79 -3.29 -8.74
C ARG A 63 4.17 -4.63 -9.18
N LEU A 64 3.46 -5.30 -8.29
CA LEU A 64 2.78 -6.58 -8.59
C LEU A 64 1.69 -6.39 -9.63
N ALA A 65 0.86 -5.35 -9.49
CA ALA A 65 -0.20 -5.01 -10.46
C ALA A 65 0.38 -4.84 -11.87
N ARG A 66 1.45 -4.03 -12.01
CA ARG A 66 2.16 -3.86 -13.29
C ARG A 66 2.77 -5.16 -13.79
N ALA A 67 3.38 -5.95 -12.92
CA ALA A 67 4.04 -7.20 -13.30
C ALA A 67 3.07 -8.25 -13.84
N ILE A 68 1.86 -8.33 -13.28
CA ILE A 68 0.82 -9.29 -13.70
C ILE A 68 0.10 -8.80 -14.96
N THR A 69 -0.34 -7.55 -14.97
CA THR A 69 -1.14 -7.01 -16.07
C THR A 69 -0.31 -6.62 -17.30
N LYS A 70 1.01 -6.42 -17.14
CA LYS A 70 1.92 -5.82 -18.13
C LYS A 70 1.51 -4.41 -18.58
N LYS A 71 0.69 -3.74 -17.76
CA LYS A 71 0.19 -2.40 -18.01
C LYS A 71 0.98 -1.38 -17.18
N ARG A 72 1.00 -0.13 -17.66
CA ARG A 72 1.84 0.93 -17.08
C ARG A 72 1.09 1.77 -16.03
N ILE A 73 -0.18 2.08 -16.30
CA ILE A 73 -0.90 3.12 -15.58
C ILE A 73 -1.41 2.60 -14.24
N ILE A 74 -1.22 3.38 -13.18
CA ILE A 74 -1.89 3.20 -11.90
C ILE A 74 -2.84 4.38 -11.71
N ALA A 75 -4.14 4.10 -11.59
CA ALA A 75 -5.13 5.09 -11.22
C ALA A 75 -5.00 5.40 -9.72
N LYS A 76 -4.90 6.69 -9.38
CA LYS A 76 -4.70 7.12 -7.98
C LYS A 76 -5.69 8.22 -7.62
N ALA A 77 -6.37 8.06 -6.48
CA ALA A 77 -7.16 9.13 -5.90
C ALA A 77 -6.29 10.35 -5.62
N LYS A 78 -6.72 11.52 -6.08
CA LYS A 78 -6.13 12.81 -5.66
C LYS A 78 -6.28 12.95 -4.15
N LEU A 79 -5.29 13.56 -3.52
CA LEU A 79 -5.15 13.71 -2.06
C LEU A 79 -4.92 12.39 -1.30
N GLY A 80 -5.14 11.24 -1.92
CA GLY A 80 -4.92 9.93 -1.31
C GLY A 80 -3.45 9.70 -0.94
N TRP A 81 -3.18 9.37 0.33
CA TRP A 81 -1.85 9.02 0.82
C TRP A 81 -1.61 7.51 0.74
N HIS A 82 -0.58 7.09 0.01
CA HIS A 82 -0.17 5.69 -0.10
C HIS A 82 1.31 5.48 0.27
N GLY A 83 1.89 6.38 1.06
CA GLY A 83 3.28 6.32 1.48
C GLY A 83 4.25 7.09 0.56
N ALA A 84 5.45 7.33 1.07
CA ALA A 84 6.52 8.07 0.40
C ALA A 84 7.36 7.19 -0.55
N ASN A 85 6.70 6.50 -1.48
CA ASN A 85 7.37 5.78 -2.56
C ASN A 85 7.27 6.54 -3.88
N ASP A 86 8.26 6.36 -4.75
CA ASP A 86 8.39 7.09 -6.02
C ASP A 86 7.25 6.83 -7.02
N THR A 87 6.46 5.78 -6.82
CA THR A 87 5.31 5.48 -7.67
C THR A 87 4.06 6.23 -7.22
N LEU A 88 3.83 6.38 -5.92
CA LEU A 88 2.53 6.83 -5.40
C LEU A 88 2.59 8.16 -4.65
N TYR A 89 3.77 8.77 -4.45
CA TYR A 89 3.90 10.12 -3.89
C TYR A 89 3.58 11.23 -4.91
N TYR A 90 2.47 11.10 -5.63
CA TYR A 90 1.95 12.14 -6.53
C TYR A 90 0.55 12.55 -6.09
N TYR A 91 0.22 13.82 -6.29
CA TYR A 91 -1.09 14.39 -5.91
C TYR A 91 -1.40 14.17 -4.42
N VAL A 92 -0.37 14.19 -3.56
CA VAL A 92 -0.47 14.13 -2.11
C VAL A 92 -0.14 15.53 -1.59
N GLY A 93 -1.15 16.39 -1.47
CA GLY A 93 -0.93 17.79 -1.09
C GLY A 93 -2.16 18.64 -1.34
N ASN A 94 -2.07 19.93 -1.08
CA ASN A 94 -3.14 20.90 -1.33
C ASN A 94 -3.51 20.95 -2.83
N LEU A 95 -4.80 21.18 -3.13
CA LEU A 95 -5.33 21.27 -4.50
C LEU A 95 -4.70 22.40 -5.33
N MET A 96 -4.04 23.35 -4.67
CA MET A 96 -3.52 24.58 -5.26
C MET A 96 -2.06 24.46 -5.72
N GLU A 97 -1.30 23.50 -5.18
CA GLU A 97 0.13 23.40 -5.44
C GLU A 97 0.42 22.11 -6.19
N LYS A 98 0.76 22.24 -7.49
CA LYS A 98 1.29 21.13 -8.30
C LYS A 98 2.76 20.87 -7.99
N SER A 99 3.14 20.92 -6.71
CA SER A 99 4.51 20.71 -6.26
C SER A 99 4.63 19.27 -5.76
N TYR A 100 5.39 18.46 -6.48
CA TYR A 100 5.78 17.11 -6.04
C TYR A 100 7.13 17.19 -5.34
N SER A 101 7.50 16.14 -4.59
CA SER A 101 8.86 16.04 -4.04
C SER A 101 9.89 16.23 -5.17
N ARG A 102 10.90 17.08 -4.94
CA ARG A 102 11.85 17.57 -5.97
C ARG A 102 12.70 16.48 -6.64
N GLY A 103 12.64 15.23 -6.17
CA GLY A 103 13.32 14.06 -6.75
C GLY A 103 12.44 13.15 -7.60
N LEU A 104 11.16 13.47 -7.77
CA LEU A 104 10.24 12.64 -8.55
C LEU A 104 10.24 13.01 -10.03
N PHE A 105 10.16 12.00 -10.89
CA PHE A 105 9.87 12.18 -12.31
C PHE A 105 8.49 12.82 -12.51
N ASN A 106 8.18 13.24 -13.73
CA ASN A 106 6.84 13.75 -13.98
C ASN A 106 5.80 12.61 -13.80
N PRO A 107 4.57 12.91 -13.33
CA PRO A 107 3.59 11.87 -13.01
C PRO A 107 3.17 11.03 -14.23
N ASN A 108 3.20 11.59 -15.44
CA ASN A 108 2.89 10.84 -16.66
C ASN A 108 3.99 9.82 -16.98
N GLU A 109 5.26 10.19 -16.79
CA GLU A 109 6.41 9.31 -16.90
C GLU A 109 6.35 8.19 -15.87
N ALA A 110 5.97 8.53 -14.64
CA ALA A 110 5.72 7.56 -13.57
C ALA A 110 4.48 6.66 -13.81
N GLY A 111 3.67 6.96 -14.84
CA GLY A 111 2.48 6.20 -15.19
C GLY A 111 1.36 6.33 -14.17
N ILE A 112 1.11 7.54 -13.67
CA ILE A 112 0.09 7.82 -12.65
C ILE A 112 -1.05 8.63 -13.25
N LEU A 113 -2.27 8.06 -13.19
CA LEU A 113 -3.49 8.71 -13.63
C LEU A 113 -4.29 9.18 -12.41
N PRO A 114 -4.32 10.49 -12.11
CA PRO A 114 -5.07 11.00 -10.97
C PRO A 114 -6.58 11.00 -11.24
N TYR A 115 -7.39 10.63 -10.25
CA TYR A 115 -8.85 10.77 -10.30
C TYR A 115 -9.41 11.48 -9.06
N GLU A 116 -10.56 12.14 -9.23
CA GLU A 116 -11.31 12.74 -8.12
C GLU A 116 -12.16 11.67 -7.43
N ILE A 117 -12.10 11.63 -6.09
CA ILE A 117 -13.02 10.82 -5.30
C ILE A 117 -14.43 11.43 -5.36
N ASN A 118 -15.47 10.59 -5.31
CA ASN A 118 -16.87 11.01 -5.36
C ASN A 118 -17.24 11.82 -6.63
N ASN A 119 -16.67 11.45 -7.77
CA ASN A 119 -16.97 12.04 -9.07
C ASN A 119 -17.37 10.96 -10.08
N GLU A 120 -18.57 11.04 -10.64
CA GLU A 120 -19.08 10.05 -11.60
C GLU A 120 -18.24 9.97 -12.87
N LYS A 121 -17.61 11.08 -13.29
CA LYS A 121 -16.72 11.11 -14.46
C LYS A 121 -15.49 10.22 -14.28
N THR A 122 -15.15 9.83 -13.06
CA THR A 122 -14.06 8.88 -12.77
C THR A 122 -14.34 7.51 -13.40
N PHE A 123 -15.60 7.07 -13.49
CA PHE A 123 -15.93 5.79 -14.14
C PHE A 123 -15.62 5.80 -15.63
N ASP A 124 -15.94 6.89 -16.32
CA ASP A 124 -15.63 7.05 -17.74
C ASP A 124 -14.12 7.14 -17.97
N MET A 125 -13.41 7.85 -17.08
CA MET A 125 -11.95 7.90 -17.10
C MET A 125 -11.34 6.49 -16.97
N ILE A 126 -11.82 5.66 -16.03
CA ILE A 126 -11.35 4.29 -15.86
C ILE A 126 -11.64 3.45 -17.12
N LYS A 127 -12.86 3.52 -17.66
CA LYS A 127 -13.25 2.79 -18.88
C LYS A 127 -12.36 3.16 -20.07
N ASN A 128 -12.15 4.46 -20.29
CA ASN A 128 -11.36 4.97 -21.41
C ASN A 128 -9.87 4.57 -21.32
N ASN A 129 -9.37 4.26 -20.13
CA ASN A 129 -7.97 3.86 -19.90
C ASN A 129 -7.82 2.36 -19.58
N ALA A 130 -8.88 1.55 -19.69
CA ALA A 130 -8.91 0.17 -19.22
C ALA A 130 -7.80 -0.72 -19.82
N ASN A 131 -7.40 -0.45 -21.06
CA ASN A 131 -6.34 -1.20 -21.75
C ASN A 131 -4.94 -0.94 -21.20
N GLU A 132 -4.73 0.19 -20.53
CA GLU A 132 -3.43 0.62 -20.00
C GLU A 132 -3.36 0.65 -18.47
N LEU A 133 -4.48 0.44 -17.78
CA LEU A 133 -4.62 0.41 -16.32
C LEU A 133 -4.18 -0.92 -15.69
N ALA A 134 -3.13 -0.87 -14.89
CA ALA A 134 -2.63 -1.97 -14.06
C ALA A 134 -3.40 -2.11 -12.73
N ALA A 135 -3.75 -0.99 -12.11
CA ALA A 135 -4.56 -0.91 -10.88
C ALA A 135 -5.30 0.43 -10.81
#